data_AF-A0A920P5T8-F1
#
_entry.id   AF-A0A920P5T8-F1
#
_cell.length_a   1.000
_cell.length_b   1.000
_cell.length_c   1.000
_cell.angle_alpha   90.00
_cell.angle_beta   90.00
_cell.angle_gamma   90.00
#
_symmetry.space_group_name_H-M   'P 1'
#
loop_
_entity.id
_entity.type
_entity.pdbx_description
1 polymer ?
#
loop_
_entity_poly.entity_id
_entity_poly.type
_entity_poly.pdbx_seq_one_letter_code
_entity_poly.pdbx_strand_id
1 'polypeptide(L)'
;MILRAITLLTLIALTIPLSAQEQTVLIRNGRVMDGSGNPWVHADVLIQGDKILEIGNLGEASADEVIDASGLYVTPGFIDTHSHSGPDWPPRASATPSHSSQWA
;
A
#
# COMPACT_ATOMS: atom_id res chain seq x y z
N MET A 1 -8.89 0.29 -50.74
CA MET A 1 -8.86 1.34 -49.70
C MET A 1 -9.23 0.79 -48.32
N ILE A 2 -10.26 -0.06 -48.20
CA ILE A 2 -10.71 -0.66 -46.92
C ILE A 2 -9.66 -1.57 -46.25
N LEU A 3 -8.94 -2.42 -47.01
CA LEU A 3 -7.88 -3.29 -46.45
C LEU A 3 -6.72 -2.52 -45.79
N ARG A 4 -6.39 -1.33 -46.31
CA ARG A 4 -5.36 -0.43 -45.77
C ARG A 4 -5.80 0.24 -44.47
N ALA A 5 -7.09 0.54 -44.34
CA ALA A 5 -7.64 1.11 -43.12
C ALA A 5 -7.67 0.10 -41.97
N ILE A 6 -8.00 -1.17 -42.27
CA ILE A 6 -8.01 -2.25 -41.27
C ILE A 6 -6.59 -2.57 -40.78
N THR A 7 -5.61 -2.62 -41.68
CA THR A 7 -4.20 -2.85 -41.30
C THR A 7 -3.60 -1.70 -40.48
N LEU A 8 -3.99 -0.45 -40.75
CA LEU A 8 -3.59 0.68 -39.91
C LEU A 8 -4.24 0.61 -38.52
N LEU A 9 -5.53 0.25 -38.44
CA LEU A 9 -6.27 0.20 -37.19
C LEU A 9 -5.75 -0.91 -36.26
N THR A 10 -5.41 -2.08 -36.82
CA THR A 10 -4.81 -3.19 -36.04
C THR A 10 -3.39 -2.88 -35.58
N LEU A 11 -2.60 -2.16 -36.38
CA LEU A 11 -1.25 -1.73 -36.00
C LEU A 11 -1.27 -0.72 -34.85
N ILE A 12 -2.23 0.20 -34.86
CA ILE A 12 -2.42 1.19 -33.78
C ILE A 12 -2.86 0.50 -32.48
N ALA A 13 -3.80 -0.45 -32.55
CA ALA A 13 -4.29 -1.17 -31.37
C ALA A 13 -3.19 -2.02 -30.68
N LEU A 14 -2.22 -2.56 -31.42
CA LEU A 14 -1.11 -3.35 -30.88
C LEU A 14 -0.06 -2.49 -30.14
N THR A 15 -0.05 -1.18 -30.36
CA THR A 15 0.90 -0.25 -29.73
C THR A 15 0.35 0.43 -28.47
N ILE A 16 -0.90 0.16 -28.08
CA ILE A 16 -1.47 0.71 -26.85
C ILE A 16 -0.79 0.00 -25.67
N PRO A 17 -0.06 0.70 -24.79
CA PRO A 17 0.48 0.08 -23.61
C PRO A 17 -0.69 -0.42 -22.75
N LEU A 18 -0.69 -1.71 -22.43
CA LEU A 18 -1.60 -2.31 -21.48
C LEU A 18 -1.18 -1.82 -20.08
N SER A 19 -1.52 -0.57 -19.76
CA SER A 19 -1.32 -0.06 -18.41
C SER A 19 -2.24 -0.86 -17.49
N ALA A 20 -1.68 -1.53 -16.49
CA ALA A 20 -2.48 -2.00 -15.37
C ALA A 20 -3.12 -0.76 -14.72
N GLN A 21 -4.43 -0.77 -14.52
CA GLN A 21 -5.08 0.27 -13.73
C GLN A 21 -4.61 0.08 -12.29
N GLU A 22 -3.95 1.08 -11.71
CA GLU A 22 -3.49 0.98 -10.34
C GLU A 22 -4.69 0.92 -9.40
N GLN A 23 -4.70 -0.12 -8.55
CA GLN A 23 -5.76 -0.34 -7.58
C GLN A 23 -5.85 0.83 -6.61
N THR A 24 -7.08 1.24 -6.33
CA THR A 24 -7.37 2.32 -5.40
C THR A 24 -7.95 1.79 -4.09
N VAL A 25 -7.49 2.36 -2.98
CA VAL A 25 -8.01 2.06 -1.64
C VAL A 25 -8.40 3.37 -0.98
N LEU A 26 -9.61 3.44 -0.46
CA LEU A 26 -10.11 4.60 0.28
C LEU A 26 -10.33 4.23 1.75
N ILE A 27 -9.56 4.84 2.64
CA ILE A 27 -9.76 4.75 4.09
C ILE A 27 -10.63 5.94 4.51
N ARG A 28 -11.84 5.68 5.04
CA ARG A 28 -12.82 6.72 5.39
C ARG A 28 -12.95 6.97 6.89
N ASN A 29 -13.40 8.17 7.25
CA ASN A 29 -13.80 8.56 8.62
C ASN A 29 -12.68 8.38 9.67
N GLY A 30 -11.43 8.52 9.23
CA GLY A 30 -10.26 8.30 10.06
C GLY A 30 -9.89 9.54 10.87
N ARG A 31 -9.28 9.31 12.04
CA ARG A 31 -8.45 10.31 12.71
C ARG A 31 -7.03 10.18 12.20
N VAL A 32 -6.67 10.97 11.19
CA VAL A 32 -5.40 10.86 10.46
C VAL A 32 -4.30 11.59 11.22
N MET A 33 -3.21 10.88 11.49
CA MET A 33 -1.93 11.42 11.95
C MET A 33 -0.91 11.27 10.83
N ASP A 34 -0.18 12.33 10.49
CA ASP A 34 0.79 12.34 9.38
C ASP A 34 2.23 12.01 9.83
N GLY A 35 2.49 11.94 11.13
CA GLY A 35 3.82 11.71 11.70
C GLY A 35 4.67 12.97 11.86
N SER A 36 4.17 14.15 11.48
CA SER A 36 4.89 15.44 11.61
C SER A 36 4.89 15.99 13.05
N GLY A 37 4.22 15.31 13.99
CA GLY A 37 4.08 15.73 15.39
C GLY A 37 2.88 16.65 15.66
N ASN A 38 2.08 16.97 14.64
CA ASN A 38 0.84 17.74 14.78
C ASN A 38 -0.29 16.86 15.38
N PRO A 39 -1.34 17.47 15.96
CA PRO A 39 -2.56 16.75 16.31
C PRO A 39 -3.19 16.07 15.09
N TRP A 40 -4.00 15.05 15.34
CA TRP A 40 -4.75 14.37 14.30
C TRP A 40 -5.84 15.27 13.68
N VAL A 41 -6.21 14.95 12.44
CA VAL A 41 -7.34 15.58 11.72
C VAL A 41 -8.38 14.53 11.34
N HIS A 42 -9.66 14.91 11.30
CA HIS A 42 -10.70 14.04 10.75
C HIS A 42 -10.65 14.09 9.23
N ALA A 43 -10.24 13.00 8.59
CA ALA A 43 -10.05 12.95 7.15
C ALA A 43 -10.15 11.53 6.61
N ASP A 44 -10.36 11.46 5.30
CA ASP A 44 -10.23 10.26 4.48
C ASP A 44 -8.84 10.25 3.84
N VAL A 45 -8.35 9.06 3.48
CA VAL A 45 -7.07 8.85 2.80
C VAL A 45 -7.32 8.02 1.55
N LEU A 46 -7.06 8.58 0.37
CA LEU A 46 -7.12 7.88 -0.90
C LEU A 46 -5.72 7.44 -1.31
N ILE A 47 -5.59 6.16 -1.60
CA ILE A 47 -4.36 5.49 -2.01
C ILE A 47 -4.55 4.99 -3.44
N GLN A 48 -3.54 5.17 -4.28
CA GLN A 48 -3.44 4.57 -5.60
C GLN A 48 -2.11 3.85 -5.69
N GLY A 49 -2.16 2.52 -5.88
CA GLY A 49 -0.96 1.69 -5.91
C GLY A 49 -0.13 1.84 -4.64
N ASP A 50 1.08 2.39 -4.78
CA ASP A 50 2.05 2.59 -3.69
C ASP A 50 2.07 4.02 -3.13
N LYS A 51 1.13 4.88 -3.55
CA LYS A 51 1.12 6.31 -3.22
C LYS A 51 -0.18 6.72 -2.55
N ILE A 52 -0.05 7.65 -1.61
CA ILE A 52 -1.18 8.44 -1.11
C ILE A 52 -1.48 9.50 -2.18
N LEU A 53 -2.67 9.43 -2.77
CA LEU A 53 -3.14 10.36 -3.79
C LEU A 53 -3.70 11.63 -3.15
N GLU A 54 -4.49 11.50 -2.09
CA GLU A 54 -5.12 12.62 -1.40
C GLU A 54 -5.44 12.31 0.07
N ILE A 55 -5.40 13.34 0.91
CA ILE A 55 -5.86 13.29 2.31
C ILE A 55 -6.79 14.49 2.53
N GLY A 56 -8.01 14.26 2.99
CA GLY A 56 -8.97 15.34 3.20
C GLY A 56 -10.40 14.87 3.35
N ASN A 57 -11.36 15.75 3.10
CA ASN A 57 -12.77 15.35 2.98
C ASN A 57 -13.05 14.95 1.53
N LEU A 58 -13.22 13.65 1.28
CA LEU A 58 -13.38 13.12 -0.07
C LEU A 58 -14.85 12.86 -0.45
N GLY A 59 -15.80 13.19 0.44
CA GLY A 59 -17.24 13.15 0.16
C GLY A 59 -17.71 11.81 -0.43
N GLU A 60 -18.19 11.86 -1.67
CA GLU A 60 -18.74 10.69 -2.39
C GLU A 60 -17.69 9.95 -3.23
N ALA A 61 -16.38 10.16 -2.99
CA ALA A 61 -15.32 9.47 -3.73
C ALA A 61 -15.43 7.94 -3.63
N SER A 62 -15.35 7.23 -4.74
CA SER A 62 -15.30 5.77 -4.76
C SER A 62 -13.87 5.27 -5.02
N ALA A 63 -13.55 4.10 -4.49
CA ALA A 63 -12.32 3.36 -4.75
C ALA A 63 -12.64 1.87 -4.94
N ASP A 64 -11.69 1.10 -5.46
CA ASP A 64 -11.84 -0.34 -5.67
C ASP A 64 -12.05 -1.09 -4.34
N GLU A 65 -11.41 -0.58 -3.27
CA GLU A 65 -11.60 -1.04 -1.90
C GLU A 65 -11.90 0.15 -0.98
N VAL A 66 -12.85 -0.02 -0.06
CA VAL A 66 -13.19 0.98 0.96
C VAL A 66 -13.06 0.39 2.34
N ILE A 67 -12.28 1.05 3.19
CA ILE A 67 -12.03 0.68 4.58
C ILE A 67 -12.65 1.76 5.47
N ASP A 68 -13.59 1.38 6.35
CA ASP A 68 -14.16 2.30 7.34
C ASP A 68 -13.30 2.35 8.61
N ALA A 69 -12.69 3.50 8.87
CA ALA A 69 -11.86 3.76 10.04
C ALA A 69 -12.60 4.60 11.11
N SER A 70 -13.93 4.61 11.10
CA SER A 70 -14.76 5.29 12.09
C SER A 70 -14.35 4.94 13.52
N GLY A 71 -14.01 5.96 14.32
CA GLY A 71 -13.57 5.78 15.70
C GLY A 71 -12.15 5.21 15.86
N LEU A 72 -11.40 5.05 14.76
CA LEU A 72 -10.02 4.57 14.75
C LEU A 72 -9.05 5.72 14.40
N TYR A 73 -7.75 5.41 14.44
CA TYR A 73 -6.69 6.30 13.99
C TYR A 73 -6.05 5.72 12.73
N VAL A 74 -5.70 6.59 11.80
CA VAL A 74 -4.93 6.26 10.59
C VAL A 74 -3.56 6.90 10.78
N THR A 75 -2.51 6.08 10.79
CA THR A 75 -1.13 6.53 11.03
C THR A 75 -0.22 6.07 9.90
N PRO A 76 0.97 6.67 9.73
CA PRO A 76 2.00 6.03 8.93
C PRO A 76 2.31 4.64 9.51
N GLY A 77 2.77 3.74 8.66
CA GLY A 77 3.30 2.45 9.12
C GLY A 77 4.49 2.67 10.05
N PHE A 78 4.57 1.91 11.14
CA PHE A 78 5.71 2.00 12.04
C PHE A 78 6.98 1.44 11.40
N ILE A 79 8.10 2.13 11.65
CA ILE A 79 9.42 1.72 11.17
C ILE A 79 10.18 1.10 12.35
N ASP A 80 10.46 -0.20 12.24
CA ASP A 80 11.35 -0.89 13.16
C ASP A 80 12.81 -0.68 12.71
N THR A 81 13.57 0.09 13.48
CA THR A 81 14.97 0.41 13.19
C THR A 81 15.94 -0.65 13.66
N HIS A 82 15.49 -1.62 14.46
CA HIS A 82 16.34 -2.63 15.05
C HIS A 82 15.62 -3.97 15.17
N SER A 83 15.74 -4.76 14.10
CA SER A 83 15.25 -6.13 14.08
C SER A 83 16.39 -7.13 13.87
N HIS A 84 16.20 -8.32 14.43
CA HIS A 84 17.04 -9.49 14.15
C HIS A 84 16.34 -10.46 13.19
N SER A 85 15.40 -10.00 12.36
CA SER A 85 14.67 -10.82 11.39
C SER A 85 15.37 -10.90 10.03
N GLY A 86 16.70 -10.88 10.03
CA GLY A 86 17.52 -10.99 8.83
C GLY A 86 17.35 -12.35 8.13
N PRO A 87 17.81 -12.49 6.87
CA PRO A 87 17.71 -13.74 6.12
C PRO A 87 18.42 -14.93 6.78
N ASP A 88 19.37 -14.64 7.68
CA ASP A 88 20.16 -15.57 8.47
C ASP A 88 19.50 -15.96 9.80
N TRP A 89 18.31 -15.41 10.12
CA TRP A 89 17.57 -15.80 11.31
C TRP A 89 16.92 -17.19 11.12
N PRO A 90 17.16 -18.15 12.02
CA PRO A 90 16.56 -19.48 11.90
C PRO A 90 15.03 -19.39 11.96
N PRO A 91 14.29 -20.15 11.11
CA PRO A 91 12.84 -20.20 11.19
C PRO A 91 12.42 -20.56 12.62
N ARG A 92 11.35 -19.94 13.14
CA ARG A 92 10.88 -20.05 14.54
C ARG A 92 10.69 -21.48 15.06
N ALA A 93 10.72 -22.50 14.19
CA ALA A 93 10.66 -23.91 14.55
C ALA A 93 12.00 -24.49 15.07
N SER A 94 13.14 -23.81 14.95
CA SER A 94 14.44 -24.33 15.40
C SER A 94 15.10 -23.54 16.54
N ALA A 95 14.31 -22.76 17.29
CA ALA A 95 14.76 -22.23 18.58
C ALA A 95 14.84 -23.37 19.61
N THR A 96 15.77 -24.29 19.43
CA THR A 96 16.27 -25.10 20.54
C THR A 96 17.02 -24.15 21.47
N PRO A 97 16.73 -24.14 22.78
CA PRO A 97 17.53 -23.37 23.72
C PRO A 97 18.90 -24.07 23.83
N SER A 98 19.88 -23.68 23.03
CA SER A 98 21.28 -24.10 23.22
C SER A 98 21.95 -23.24 24.29
N HIS A 99 21.38 -23.22 25.50
CA HIS A 99 22.08 -22.78 26.70
C HIS A 99 22.48 -23.99 27.54
N SER A 100 23.60 -24.61 27.17
CA SER A 100 24.47 -25.32 28.10
C SER A 100 25.82 -25.57 27.44
N SER A 101 26.91 -25.16 28.10
CA SER A 101 28.33 -25.48 27.81
C SER A 101 29.18 -24.51 26.96
N GLN A 102 29.20 -23.21 27.30
CA GLN A 102 30.32 -22.32 26.93
C GLN A 102 31.06 -21.72 28.13
N TRP A 103 31.07 -22.45 29.25
CA TRP A 103 31.95 -22.16 30.39
C TRP A 103 32.67 -23.45 30.78
N ALA A 104 33.76 -23.74 30.07
CA ALA A 104 34.85 -24.62 30.48
C ALA A 104 36.12 -24.20 29.75
#